data_AF-A0AAW8W1R3-F1
#
_entry.id   AF-A0AAW8W1R3-F1
#
_cell.length_a   1.000
_cell.length_b   1.000
_cell.length_c   1.000
_cell.angle_alpha   90.00
_cell.angle_beta   90.00
_cell.angle_gamma   90.00
#
_symmetry.space_group_name_H-M   'P 1'
#
loop_
_entity.id
_entity.type
_entity.pdbx_description
1 polymer ?
#
loop_
_entity_poly.entity_id
_entity_poly.type
_entity_poly.pdbx_seq_one_letter_code
_entity_poly.pdbx_strand_id
1 'polypeptide(L)'
;MPKLGLKTLLESIQQDYLEAKKRPLKDDPVAKRIRHGLDEVVGSDLLGNVVTTMGSAGQGRWATVPWMGIFDPDMSVSASHGFYLVYLFSEDMERVYLSLHQAWTFYDKTYQKTALSAVQQVSDYWRRNIKASSPRISENKIQLVPKKERVNSSLPRGYELCNILSISYQRGQIPAEEVLRSDLALMILALEELKSKLPIKNDAEGSIRQIVSGDDTLKATGDYYSVTPRQPRQPRLVTSKRDYAAQTNQDLEVGRLGEKQVVAYEQAQLADFPELQQKVTQVSDTVGDGLGYDVLSFDRQGREKHIEVKTTTQDENTPFFMSANERQYAEHHAETYELFRVFNFDAQRLTGHFYILKGSLEDHCDFKPTNYQVTVNKNGQGSVSFLP
;
A
#
# COMPACT_ATOMS: atom_id res chain seq x y z
N MET A 1 6.35 -2.23 -31.91
CA MET A 1 7.16 -1.13 -31.34
C MET A 1 7.40 -1.47 -29.87
N PRO A 2 8.59 -1.27 -29.29
CA PRO A 2 8.79 -1.49 -27.87
C PRO A 2 7.80 -0.59 -27.09
N LYS A 3 7.16 -1.16 -26.07
CA LYS A 3 6.28 -0.41 -25.16
C LYS A 3 7.08 0.76 -24.58
N LEU A 4 6.53 1.97 -24.57
CA LEU A 4 7.16 3.10 -23.89
C LEU A 4 7.40 2.69 -22.42
N GLY A 5 8.58 2.97 -21.87
CA GLY A 5 8.91 2.74 -20.45
C GLY A 5 8.64 3.98 -19.61
N LEU A 6 8.37 3.81 -18.31
CA LEU A 6 8.08 4.93 -17.39
C LEU A 6 9.24 5.93 -17.38
N LYS A 7 10.48 5.45 -17.41
CA LYS A 7 11.67 6.31 -17.54
C LYS A 7 11.58 7.21 -18.77
N THR A 8 11.39 6.61 -19.94
CA THR A 8 11.33 7.33 -21.22
C THR A 8 10.18 8.33 -21.24
N LEU A 9 9.03 7.98 -20.67
CA LEU A 9 7.90 8.90 -20.55
C LEU A 9 8.28 10.15 -19.75
N LEU A 10 8.81 9.97 -18.53
CA LEU A 10 9.20 11.07 -17.64
C LEU A 10 10.29 11.97 -18.27
N GLU A 11 11.33 11.36 -18.84
CA GLU A 11 12.41 12.09 -19.53
C GLU A 11 11.89 12.89 -20.73
N SER A 12 11.01 12.30 -21.56
CA SER A 12 10.44 12.99 -22.72
C SER A 12 9.57 14.19 -22.35
N ILE A 13 8.90 14.15 -21.20
CA ILE A 13 8.11 15.29 -20.71
C ILE A 13 9.05 16.39 -20.21
N GLN A 14 10.05 16.06 -19.38
CA GLN A 14 11.01 17.04 -18.90
C GLN A 14 11.77 17.73 -20.04
N GLN A 15 12.07 17.00 -21.10
CA GLN A 15 12.80 17.51 -22.25
C GLN A 15 11.95 18.44 -23.13
N ASP A 16 10.70 18.08 -23.41
CA ASP A 16 9.92 18.71 -24.47
C ASP A 16 8.93 19.78 -23.97
N TYR A 17 8.55 19.75 -22.68
CA TYR A 17 7.41 20.54 -22.18
C TYR A 17 7.61 22.06 -22.31
N LEU A 18 8.79 22.58 -22.00
CA LEU A 18 9.06 24.03 -22.06
C LEU A 18 8.98 24.59 -23.49
N GLU A 19 9.41 23.81 -24.49
CA GLU A 19 9.26 24.19 -25.90
C GLU A 19 7.81 24.03 -26.37
N ALA A 20 7.12 22.97 -25.92
CA ALA A 20 5.71 22.76 -26.24
C ALA A 20 4.81 23.91 -25.73
N LYS A 21 5.12 24.49 -24.56
CA LYS A 21 4.41 25.67 -24.01
C LYS A 21 4.38 26.88 -24.94
N LYS A 22 5.31 26.98 -25.90
CA LYS A 22 5.35 28.07 -26.89
C LYS A 22 4.34 27.88 -28.04
N ARG A 23 3.71 26.71 -28.13
CA ARG A 23 2.71 26.35 -29.14
C ARG A 23 1.31 26.30 -28.52
N PRO A 24 0.23 26.34 -29.33
CA PRO A 24 -1.12 26.10 -28.82
C PRO A 24 -1.23 24.76 -28.09
N LEU A 25 -1.89 24.74 -26.93
CA LEU A 25 -2.09 23.51 -26.13
C LEU A 25 -2.97 22.48 -26.87
N LYS A 26 -3.89 22.95 -27.70
CA LYS A 26 -4.84 22.10 -28.42
C LYS A 26 -4.07 21.16 -29.35
N ASP A 27 -4.36 19.86 -29.22
CA ASP A 27 -3.78 18.78 -30.03
C ASP A 27 -2.25 18.59 -29.95
N ASP A 28 -1.55 19.29 -29.05
CA ASP A 28 -0.10 19.18 -28.91
C ASP A 28 0.32 17.76 -28.46
N PRO A 29 1.34 17.15 -29.08
CA PRO A 29 1.77 15.79 -28.77
C PRO A 29 2.29 15.64 -27.34
N VAL A 30 2.96 16.66 -26.76
CA VAL A 30 3.44 16.60 -25.38
C VAL A 30 2.25 16.63 -24.42
N ALA A 31 1.24 17.45 -24.71
CA ALA A 31 0.01 17.49 -23.93
C ALA A 31 -0.75 16.16 -23.97
N LYS A 32 -0.77 15.47 -25.12
CA LYS A 32 -1.35 14.12 -25.25
C LYS A 32 -0.56 13.09 -24.43
N ARG A 33 0.78 13.12 -24.48
CA ARG A 33 1.64 12.24 -23.66
C ARG A 33 1.42 12.45 -22.17
N ILE A 34 1.26 13.69 -21.70
CA ILE A 34 0.95 13.94 -20.28
C ILE A 34 -0.44 13.38 -19.93
N ARG A 35 -1.44 13.54 -20.79
CA ARG A 35 -2.82 13.10 -20.50
C ARG A 35 -3.02 11.59 -20.47
N HIS A 36 -2.27 10.85 -21.30
CA HIS A 36 -2.52 9.43 -21.58
C HIS A 36 -1.28 8.55 -21.49
N GLY A 37 -0.09 9.14 -21.44
CA GLY A 37 1.15 8.37 -21.50
C GLY A 37 1.28 7.38 -20.35
N LEU A 38 0.77 7.73 -19.17
CA LEU A 38 0.82 6.86 -17.99
C LEU A 38 -0.01 5.58 -18.16
N ASP A 39 -1.11 5.62 -18.92
CA ASP A 39 -1.94 4.45 -19.26
C ASP A 39 -1.15 3.37 -20.03
N GLU A 40 -0.15 3.80 -20.81
CA GLU A 40 0.63 2.91 -21.67
C GLU A 40 1.82 2.25 -20.95
N VAL A 41 2.38 2.93 -19.94
CA VAL A 41 3.57 2.48 -19.19
C VAL A 41 3.22 1.70 -17.93
N VAL A 42 2.18 2.11 -17.21
CA VAL A 42 1.80 1.44 -15.98
C VAL A 42 0.71 0.43 -16.28
N GLY A 43 1.12 -0.81 -16.52
CA GLY A 43 0.21 -1.91 -16.81
C GLY A 43 -0.56 -2.39 -15.58
N SER A 44 -1.59 -3.20 -15.82
CA SER A 44 -2.35 -3.96 -14.81
C SER A 44 -1.46 -4.69 -13.80
N ASP A 45 -0.27 -5.12 -14.24
CA ASP A 45 0.66 -5.91 -13.46
C ASP A 45 1.29 -5.14 -12.29
N LEU A 46 1.28 -3.80 -12.33
CA LEU A 46 1.85 -2.93 -11.29
C LEU A 46 0.80 -2.22 -10.45
N LEU A 47 -0.42 -2.08 -10.97
CA LEU A 47 -1.48 -1.28 -10.36
C LEU A 47 -2.74 -2.08 -10.00
N GLY A 48 -2.80 -3.36 -10.39
CA GLY A 48 -4.04 -4.11 -10.42
C GLY A 48 -5.05 -3.52 -11.41
N ASN A 49 -6.23 -4.16 -11.53
CA ASN A 49 -7.30 -3.74 -12.45
C ASN A 49 -8.19 -2.60 -11.91
N VAL A 50 -7.82 -1.93 -10.80
CA VAL A 50 -8.75 -1.09 -10.03
C VAL A 50 -8.36 0.39 -10.01
N VAL A 51 -7.13 0.77 -10.35
CA VAL A 51 -6.78 2.19 -10.44
C VAL A 51 -6.99 2.74 -11.85
N THR A 52 -7.31 4.03 -11.91
CA THR A 52 -7.36 4.78 -13.17
C THR A 52 -6.18 5.72 -13.23
N THR A 53 -5.66 5.99 -14.42
CA THR A 53 -4.67 7.06 -14.61
C THR A 53 -5.29 8.24 -15.34
N MET A 54 -4.83 9.44 -15.01
CA MET A 54 -5.24 10.66 -15.69
C MET A 54 -4.07 11.63 -15.66
N GLY A 55 -3.96 12.52 -16.65
CA GLY A 55 -2.99 13.60 -16.59
C GLY A 55 -3.54 14.93 -17.07
N SER A 56 -2.86 16.01 -16.69
CA SER A 56 -3.20 17.36 -17.12
C SER A 56 -1.95 18.15 -17.48
N ALA A 57 -1.89 18.56 -18.75
CA ALA A 57 -1.00 19.63 -19.23
C ALA A 57 -1.67 21.01 -19.15
N GLY A 58 -2.83 21.12 -18.48
CA GLY A 58 -3.66 22.32 -18.42
C GLY A 58 -4.97 22.20 -19.22
N GLN A 59 -5.88 23.14 -18.95
CA GLN A 59 -7.19 23.28 -19.59
C GLN A 59 -7.29 24.68 -20.22
N GLY A 60 -7.38 24.75 -21.55
CA GLY A 60 -7.36 26.00 -22.33
C GLY A 60 -5.96 26.63 -22.46
N ARG A 61 -5.23 26.76 -21.34
CA ARG A 61 -3.83 27.20 -21.27
C ARG A 61 -2.93 26.11 -20.70
N TRP A 62 -1.65 26.14 -21.06
CA TRP A 62 -0.66 25.24 -20.49
C TRP A 62 -0.58 25.40 -18.97
N ALA A 63 -0.45 24.28 -18.26
CA ALA A 63 -0.28 24.26 -16.82
C ALA A 63 1.10 24.81 -16.42
N THR A 64 1.15 25.54 -15.31
CA THR A 64 2.42 25.86 -14.64
C THR A 64 3.09 24.58 -14.15
N VAL A 65 2.31 23.70 -13.54
CA VAL A 65 2.74 22.40 -12.99
C VAL A 65 1.92 21.31 -13.71
N PRO A 66 2.43 20.68 -14.77
CA PRO A 66 1.76 19.54 -15.37
C PRO A 66 1.90 18.31 -14.46
N TRP A 67 0.96 17.37 -14.58
CA TRP A 67 0.94 16.20 -13.72
C TRP A 67 0.31 14.98 -14.39
N MET A 68 0.65 13.79 -13.86
CA MET A 68 0.05 12.50 -14.22
C MET A 68 -0.27 11.74 -12.93
N GLY A 69 -1.54 11.48 -12.66
CA GLY A 69 -2.06 10.88 -11.43
C GLY A 69 -2.51 9.44 -11.62
N ILE A 70 -2.49 8.70 -10.51
CA ILE A 70 -2.95 7.32 -10.36
C ILE A 70 -3.96 7.32 -9.21
N PHE A 71 -5.17 6.85 -9.49
CA PHE A 71 -6.35 7.04 -8.67
C PHE A 71 -6.98 5.69 -8.31
N ASP A 72 -6.97 5.35 -7.02
CA ASP A 72 -7.80 4.27 -6.46
C ASP A 72 -9.22 4.84 -6.23
N PRO A 73 -10.27 4.35 -6.91
CA PRO A 73 -11.63 4.85 -6.80
C PRO A 73 -12.20 4.87 -5.38
N ASP A 74 -11.73 4.00 -4.49
CA ASP A 74 -12.15 3.98 -3.08
C ASP A 74 -11.57 5.18 -2.31
N MET A 75 -10.45 5.73 -2.78
CA MET A 75 -9.72 6.83 -2.15
C MET A 75 -9.94 8.15 -2.88
N SER A 76 -10.03 8.11 -4.21
CA SER A 76 -10.14 9.26 -5.09
C SER A 76 -10.51 8.83 -6.51
N VAL A 77 -11.51 9.48 -7.09
CA VAL A 77 -11.89 9.31 -8.51
C VAL A 77 -11.30 10.41 -9.41
N SER A 78 -10.62 11.41 -8.85
CA SER A 78 -10.04 12.54 -9.60
C SER A 78 -9.07 13.36 -8.76
N ALA A 79 -8.23 14.16 -9.41
CA ALA A 79 -7.28 15.07 -8.74
C ALA A 79 -7.95 16.18 -7.87
N SER A 80 -9.28 16.25 -7.84
CA SER A 80 -10.01 17.23 -7.05
C SER A 80 -10.56 16.68 -5.72
N HIS A 81 -10.44 15.38 -5.45
CA HIS A 81 -10.97 14.75 -4.24
C HIS A 81 -9.98 13.74 -3.63
N GLY A 82 -10.07 13.54 -2.32
CA GLY A 82 -9.40 12.46 -1.60
C GLY A 82 -7.87 12.42 -1.71
N PHE A 83 -7.34 11.19 -1.63
CA PHE A 83 -5.90 10.88 -1.65
C PHE A 83 -5.54 10.03 -2.87
N TYR A 84 -4.39 10.30 -3.48
CA TYR A 84 -3.96 9.65 -4.72
C TYR A 84 -2.44 9.73 -4.89
N LEU A 85 -1.90 8.98 -5.84
CA LEU A 85 -0.51 9.12 -6.26
C LEU A 85 -0.40 10.02 -7.48
N VAL A 86 0.65 10.81 -7.57
CA VAL A 86 0.84 11.72 -8.70
C VAL A 86 2.31 11.97 -9.01
N TYR A 87 2.64 11.96 -10.30
CA TYR A 87 3.85 12.53 -10.85
C TYR A 87 3.63 14.03 -11.09
N LEU A 88 4.29 14.88 -10.32
CA LEU A 88 4.23 16.35 -10.42
C LEU A 88 5.55 16.88 -10.97
N PHE A 89 5.51 17.60 -12.08
CA PHE A 89 6.71 18.21 -12.66
C PHE A 89 6.87 19.65 -12.16
N SER A 90 8.07 20.03 -11.74
CA SER A 90 8.39 21.44 -11.43
C SER A 90 8.23 22.30 -12.67
N GLU A 91 7.88 23.57 -12.52
CA GLU A 91 7.63 24.49 -13.65
C GLU A 91 8.78 24.60 -14.64
N ASP A 92 10.02 24.53 -14.14
CA ASP A 92 11.27 24.56 -14.91
C ASP A 92 11.63 23.18 -15.51
N MET A 93 10.82 22.15 -15.25
CA MET A 93 11.03 20.75 -15.64
C MET A 93 12.31 20.11 -15.09
N GLU A 94 13.01 20.75 -14.15
CA GLU A 94 14.25 20.23 -13.57
C GLU A 94 14.00 19.06 -12.60
N ARG A 95 12.78 18.93 -12.08
CA ARG A 95 12.37 17.85 -11.17
C ARG A 95 11.01 17.29 -11.54
N VAL A 96 10.85 15.99 -11.31
CA VAL A 96 9.54 15.35 -11.21
C VAL A 96 9.46 14.60 -9.87
N TYR A 97 8.33 14.74 -9.19
CA TYR A 97 8.07 14.11 -7.89
C TYR A 97 7.00 13.05 -8.06
N LEU A 98 7.27 11.82 -7.62
CA LEU A 98 6.21 10.86 -7.31
C LEU A 98 5.72 11.15 -5.90
N SER A 99 4.48 11.58 -5.74
CA SER A 99 3.94 12.06 -4.46
C SER A 99 2.70 11.27 -4.06
N LEU A 100 2.65 10.84 -2.79
CA LEU A 100 1.41 10.52 -2.09
C LEU A 100 0.78 11.84 -1.70
N HIS A 101 -0.35 12.14 -2.31
CA HIS A 101 -0.87 13.49 -2.42
C HIS A 101 -2.34 13.54 -2.05
N GLN A 102 -2.79 14.74 -1.69
CA GLN A 102 -4.19 15.03 -1.38
C GLN A 102 -4.72 16.14 -2.27
N ALA A 103 -6.03 16.17 -2.49
CA ALA A 103 -6.61 17.11 -3.45
C ALA A 103 -6.72 18.55 -2.93
N TRP A 104 -5.88 19.47 -3.43
CA TRP A 104 -5.96 20.90 -3.09
C TRP A 104 -7.36 21.50 -3.32
N THR A 105 -8.04 21.12 -4.41
CA THR A 105 -9.36 21.66 -4.76
C THR A 105 -10.41 21.43 -3.67
N PHE A 106 -10.34 20.30 -2.96
CA PHE A 106 -11.21 20.03 -1.82
C PHE A 106 -11.00 21.08 -0.72
N TYR A 107 -9.75 21.35 -0.35
CA TYR A 107 -9.40 22.30 0.71
C TYR A 107 -9.77 23.74 0.35
N ASP A 108 -9.44 24.16 -0.87
CA ASP A 108 -9.73 25.51 -1.38
C ASP A 108 -11.23 25.81 -1.34
N LYS A 109 -12.07 24.85 -1.75
CA LYS A 109 -13.53 24.98 -1.69
C LYS A 109 -14.09 24.89 -0.28
N THR A 110 -13.58 23.96 0.54
CA THR A 110 -14.16 23.63 1.85
C THR A 110 -13.76 24.64 2.94
N TYR A 111 -12.48 25.01 2.99
CA TYR A 111 -11.92 25.80 4.10
C TYR A 111 -11.55 27.24 3.68
N GLN A 112 -11.50 27.52 2.38
CA GLN A 112 -11.27 28.87 1.83
C GLN A 112 -10.06 29.57 2.48
N LYS A 113 -10.28 30.61 3.29
CA LYS A 113 -9.22 31.40 3.94
C LYS A 113 -8.30 30.56 4.83
N THR A 114 -8.75 29.43 5.36
CA THR A 114 -7.95 28.53 6.21
C THR A 114 -7.42 27.30 5.46
N ALA A 115 -7.66 27.19 4.14
CA ALA A 115 -7.29 26.03 3.32
C ALA A 115 -5.81 25.63 3.44
N LEU A 116 -4.89 26.61 3.39
CA LEU A 116 -3.45 26.35 3.51
C LEU A 116 -3.06 25.77 4.88
N SER A 117 -3.76 26.16 5.95
CA SER A 117 -3.51 25.62 7.29
C SER A 117 -4.11 24.23 7.43
N ALA A 118 -5.34 24.03 6.94
CA ALA A 118 -6.03 22.74 7.00
C ALA A 118 -5.25 21.66 6.24
N VAL A 119 -4.80 21.94 5.02
CA VAL A 119 -4.05 20.95 4.23
C VAL A 119 -2.70 20.59 4.87
N GLN A 120 -2.01 21.58 5.45
CA GLN A 120 -0.76 21.34 6.16
C GLN A 120 -0.99 20.47 7.41
N GLN A 121 -2.07 20.71 8.16
CA GLN A 121 -2.45 19.90 9.31
C GLN A 121 -2.71 18.43 8.92
N VAL A 122 -3.41 18.19 7.81
CA VAL A 122 -3.65 16.82 7.31
C VAL A 122 -2.37 16.16 6.80
N SER A 123 -1.52 16.88 6.08
CA SER A 123 -0.19 16.37 5.69
C SER A 123 0.63 15.94 6.91
N ASP A 124 0.67 16.78 7.95
CA ASP A 124 1.43 16.49 9.17
C ASP A 124 0.79 15.38 10.01
N TYR A 125 -0.53 15.24 9.97
CA TYR A 125 -1.21 14.08 10.54
C TYR A 125 -0.75 12.79 9.85
N TRP A 126 -0.80 12.72 8.52
CA TRP A 126 -0.46 11.48 7.81
C TRP A 126 1.02 11.12 7.90
N ARG A 127 1.93 12.10 7.84
CA ARG A 127 3.37 11.87 8.05
C ARG A 127 3.68 11.22 9.40
N ARG A 128 2.90 11.52 10.45
CA ARG A 128 3.05 10.90 11.77
C ARG A 128 2.45 9.50 11.88
N ASN A 129 1.42 9.20 11.06
CA ASN A 129 0.59 8.01 11.19
C ASN A 129 0.90 6.90 10.16
N ILE A 130 1.57 7.23 9.06
CA ILE A 130 2.06 6.27 8.05
C ILE A 130 3.48 5.84 8.42
N LYS A 131 3.81 4.56 8.23
CA LYS A 131 5.11 3.96 8.53
C LYS A 131 5.91 3.60 7.29
N ALA A 132 5.28 3.58 6.11
CA ALA A 132 5.94 3.47 4.83
C ALA A 132 7.12 4.46 4.73
N SER A 133 8.33 3.92 4.66
CA SER A 133 9.57 4.69 4.65
C SER A 133 10.63 4.00 3.80
N SER A 134 11.47 4.80 3.17
CA SER A 134 12.62 4.37 2.36
C SER A 134 13.60 5.53 2.32
N PRO A 135 14.92 5.30 2.17
CA PRO A 135 15.89 6.38 2.00
C PRO A 135 15.58 7.32 0.82
N ARG A 136 14.79 6.85 -0.16
CA ARG A 136 14.33 7.64 -1.30
C ARG A 136 13.04 8.43 -1.03
N ILE A 137 12.26 8.02 -0.02
CA ILE A 137 11.06 8.74 0.42
C ILE A 137 11.46 9.91 1.31
N SER A 138 10.87 11.05 1.01
CA SER A 138 11.05 12.30 1.73
C SER A 138 9.70 12.87 2.16
N GLU A 139 9.64 13.27 3.43
CA GLU A 139 8.55 14.07 4.02
C GLU A 139 8.73 15.59 3.79
N ASN A 140 9.89 16.00 3.25
CA ASN A 140 10.18 17.41 3.02
C ASN A 140 9.19 18.04 2.05
N LYS A 141 9.02 19.35 2.18
CA LYS A 141 8.22 20.15 1.24
C LYS A 141 8.81 20.01 -0.17
N ILE A 142 7.96 19.62 -1.12
CA ILE A 142 8.34 19.65 -2.53
C ILE A 142 8.42 21.10 -3.02
N GLN A 143 9.23 21.33 -4.04
CA GLN A 143 9.36 22.62 -4.69
C GLN A 143 8.95 22.50 -6.15
N LEU A 144 7.79 23.08 -6.47
CA LEU A 144 7.20 23.02 -7.81
C LEU A 144 7.43 24.32 -8.60
N VAL A 145 7.56 25.45 -7.91
CA VAL A 145 7.83 26.77 -8.52
C VAL A 145 8.91 27.53 -7.75
N PRO A 146 9.64 28.46 -8.38
CA PRO A 146 10.59 29.33 -7.69
C PRO A 146 9.93 30.10 -6.53
N LYS A 147 10.65 30.26 -5.40
CA LYS A 147 10.10 30.92 -4.18
C LYS A 147 9.51 32.31 -4.46
N LYS A 148 10.13 33.07 -5.36
CA LYS A 148 9.72 34.42 -5.78
C LYS A 148 8.35 34.44 -6.50
N GLU A 149 7.97 33.37 -7.16
CA GLU A 149 6.73 33.27 -7.96
C GLU A 149 5.55 32.74 -7.15
N ARG A 150 5.79 32.29 -5.90
CA ARG A 150 4.75 31.81 -4.97
C ARG A 150 3.83 32.91 -4.44
N VAL A 151 4.23 34.18 -4.55
CA VAL A 151 3.56 35.31 -3.89
C VAL A 151 2.17 35.59 -4.47
N ASN A 152 1.93 35.20 -5.73
CA ASN A 152 0.72 35.59 -6.47
C ASN A 152 -0.15 34.41 -6.96
N SER A 153 0.12 33.16 -6.56
CA SER A 153 -0.71 32.02 -6.94
C SER A 153 -0.87 31.02 -5.80
N SER A 154 -2.09 30.88 -5.28
CA SER A 154 -2.43 29.91 -4.23
C SER A 154 -2.30 28.46 -4.71
N LEU A 155 -2.45 28.20 -6.01
CA LEU A 155 -2.53 26.85 -6.56
C LEU A 155 -1.20 26.07 -6.47
N PRO A 156 -0.04 26.57 -6.97
CA PRO A 156 1.24 25.88 -6.81
C PRO A 156 1.62 25.70 -5.33
N ARG A 157 1.38 26.71 -4.50
CA ARG A 157 1.63 26.62 -3.05
C ARG A 157 0.74 25.57 -2.39
N GLY A 158 -0.51 25.48 -2.82
CA GLY A 158 -1.45 24.45 -2.39
C GLY A 158 -0.93 23.05 -2.72
N TYR A 159 -0.49 22.83 -3.95
CA TYR A 159 0.08 21.54 -4.38
C TYR A 159 1.34 21.19 -3.56
N GLU A 160 2.24 22.14 -3.33
CA GLU A 160 3.43 21.90 -2.49
C GLU A 160 3.08 21.46 -1.05
N LEU A 161 1.99 21.98 -0.48
CA LEU A 161 1.52 21.60 0.87
C LEU A 161 0.73 20.29 0.90
N CYS A 162 0.12 19.91 -0.22
CA CYS A 162 -0.65 18.67 -0.35
C CYS A 162 0.23 17.41 -0.34
N ASN A 163 1.52 17.55 -0.65
CA ASN A 163 2.49 16.45 -0.55
C ASN A 163 2.49 15.85 0.86
N ILE A 164 2.25 14.56 0.99
CA ILE A 164 2.42 13.83 2.25
C ILE A 164 3.81 13.21 2.29
N LEU A 165 4.08 12.32 1.34
CA LEU A 165 5.35 11.65 1.08
C LEU A 165 5.73 11.82 -0.39
N SER A 166 7.02 11.89 -0.69
CA SER A 166 7.47 11.98 -2.09
C SER A 166 8.81 11.32 -2.34
N ILE A 167 9.01 10.91 -3.59
CA ILE A 167 10.31 10.55 -4.16
C ILE A 167 10.60 11.57 -5.27
N SER A 168 11.80 12.16 -5.28
CA SER A 168 12.18 13.18 -6.26
C SER A 168 13.15 12.64 -7.31
N TYR A 169 12.89 12.92 -8.58
CA TYR A 169 13.76 12.60 -9.69
C TYR A 169 14.25 13.88 -10.35
N GLN A 170 15.57 14.04 -10.46
CA GLN A 170 16.18 15.18 -11.11
C GLN A 170 16.34 14.91 -12.62
N ARG A 171 16.15 15.96 -13.44
CA ARG A 171 16.35 15.89 -14.88
C ARG A 171 17.76 15.41 -15.21
N GLY A 172 17.86 14.47 -16.15
CA GLY A 172 19.12 13.80 -16.50
C GLY A 172 19.62 12.78 -15.47
N GLN A 173 18.88 12.56 -14.38
CA GLN A 173 19.19 11.60 -13.31
C GLN A 173 17.97 10.72 -12.97
N ILE A 174 17.05 10.54 -13.92
CA ILE A 174 15.94 9.59 -13.75
C ILE A 174 16.54 8.16 -13.73
N PRO A 175 16.26 7.36 -12.68
CA PRO A 175 16.87 6.05 -12.50
C PRO A 175 16.36 5.03 -13.55
N ALA A 176 16.92 3.82 -13.51
CA ALA A 176 16.47 2.73 -14.37
C ALA A 176 14.99 2.36 -14.13
N GLU A 177 14.38 1.70 -15.11
CA GLU A 177 12.95 1.36 -15.12
C GLU A 177 12.56 0.51 -13.90
N GLU A 178 13.43 -0.41 -13.49
CA GLU A 178 13.24 -1.30 -12.35
C GLU A 178 13.11 -0.50 -11.05
N VAL A 179 13.95 0.52 -10.87
CA VAL A 179 13.91 1.39 -9.68
C VAL A 179 12.65 2.24 -9.66
N LEU A 180 12.22 2.78 -10.81
CA LEU A 180 10.97 3.55 -10.89
C LEU A 180 9.75 2.68 -10.55
N ARG A 181 9.76 1.42 -10.95
CA ARG A 181 8.71 0.45 -10.62
C ARG A 181 8.69 0.13 -9.14
N SER A 182 9.85 -0.09 -8.52
CA SER A 182 9.97 -0.27 -7.07
C SER A 182 9.52 0.96 -6.28
N ASP A 183 9.92 2.15 -6.72
CA ASP A 183 9.51 3.43 -6.13
C ASP A 183 7.97 3.59 -6.20
N LEU A 184 7.35 3.26 -7.35
CA LEU A 184 5.90 3.28 -7.51
C LEU A 184 5.20 2.25 -6.61
N ALA A 185 5.67 1.00 -6.57
CA ALA A 185 5.12 -0.03 -5.71
C ALA A 185 5.16 0.37 -4.23
N LEU A 186 6.25 0.96 -3.77
CA LEU A 186 6.38 1.47 -2.41
C LEU A 186 5.37 2.58 -2.09
N MET A 187 5.14 3.49 -3.05
CA MET A 187 4.17 4.58 -2.86
C MET A 187 2.71 4.07 -2.90
N ILE A 188 2.44 2.99 -3.64
CA ILE A 188 1.15 2.29 -3.60
C ILE A 188 0.92 1.71 -2.20
N LEU A 189 1.92 1.04 -1.62
CA LEU A 189 1.84 0.53 -0.25
C LEU A 189 1.59 1.64 0.78
N ALA A 190 2.19 2.82 0.58
CA ALA A 190 1.92 3.98 1.43
C ALA A 190 0.47 4.49 1.31
N LEU A 191 -0.11 4.47 0.10
CA LEU A 191 -1.52 4.80 -0.13
C LEU A 191 -2.45 3.77 0.54
N GLU A 192 -2.12 2.48 0.42
CA GLU A 192 -2.88 1.39 1.06
C GLU A 192 -2.81 1.47 2.59
N GLU A 193 -1.64 1.78 3.14
CA GLU A 193 -1.50 2.02 4.58
C GLU A 193 -2.37 3.19 5.04
N LEU A 194 -2.37 4.31 4.29
CA LEU A 194 -3.23 5.46 4.54
C LEU A 194 -4.71 5.04 4.52
N LYS A 195 -5.14 4.32 3.46
CA LYS A 195 -6.50 3.80 3.29
C LYS A 195 -6.95 2.98 4.48
N SER A 196 -6.10 2.07 4.96
CA SER A 196 -6.40 1.20 6.11
C SER A 196 -6.57 1.96 7.44
N LYS A 197 -5.99 3.15 7.54
CA LYS A 197 -5.95 4.00 8.74
C LYS A 197 -6.91 5.19 8.69
N LEU A 198 -7.76 5.28 7.67
CA LEU A 198 -8.76 6.35 7.59
C LEU A 198 -9.63 6.37 8.86
N PRO A 199 -9.73 7.52 9.55
CA PRO A 199 -10.65 7.69 10.69
C PRO A 199 -12.09 7.27 10.38
N ILE A 200 -12.55 7.56 9.16
CA ILE A 200 -13.85 7.12 8.64
C ILE A 200 -13.61 6.20 7.45
N LYS A 201 -13.84 4.89 7.64
CA LYS A 201 -13.68 3.87 6.60
C LYS A 201 -14.47 4.26 5.34
N ASN A 202 -13.84 4.18 4.18
CA ASN A 202 -14.41 4.49 2.87
C ASN A 202 -14.92 5.94 2.69
N ASP A 203 -14.51 6.86 3.56
CA ASP A 203 -14.81 8.29 3.43
C ASP A 203 -13.55 9.13 3.67
N ALA A 204 -12.78 9.31 2.60
CA ALA A 204 -11.55 10.09 2.63
C ALA A 204 -11.80 11.55 3.02
N GLU A 205 -12.90 12.16 2.57
CA GLU A 205 -13.20 13.56 2.84
C GLU A 205 -13.76 13.79 4.24
N GLY A 206 -14.62 12.90 4.72
CA GLY A 206 -15.06 12.88 6.12
C GLY A 206 -13.89 12.69 7.08
N SER A 207 -12.96 11.79 6.74
CA SER A 207 -11.70 11.61 7.46
C SER A 207 -10.87 12.90 7.51
N ILE A 208 -10.72 13.61 6.37
CA ILE A 208 -10.06 14.92 6.33
C ILE A 208 -10.75 15.91 7.27
N ARG A 209 -12.09 15.99 7.23
CA ARG A 209 -12.86 16.90 8.09
C ARG A 209 -12.64 16.62 9.57
N GLN A 210 -12.63 15.34 9.96
CA GLN A 210 -12.36 14.91 11.33
C GLN A 210 -10.94 15.26 11.79
N ILE A 211 -9.93 15.06 10.93
CA ILE A 211 -8.54 15.42 11.25
C ILE A 211 -8.40 16.94 11.45
N VAL A 212 -9.05 17.74 10.61
CA VAL A 212 -8.98 19.21 10.68
C VAL A 212 -9.72 19.73 11.92
N SER A 213 -10.90 19.18 12.25
CA SER A 213 -11.66 19.60 13.44
C SER A 213 -10.97 19.23 14.75
N GLY A 214 -10.07 18.24 14.75
CA GLY A 214 -9.45 17.70 15.97
C GLY A 214 -10.46 17.01 16.88
N ASP A 215 -11.61 16.65 16.32
CA ASP A 215 -12.79 16.22 17.06
C ASP A 215 -13.02 14.73 16.78
N ASP A 216 -12.72 13.86 17.75
CA ASP A 216 -13.00 12.42 17.69
C ASP A 216 -14.51 12.10 17.65
N THR A 217 -15.37 13.12 17.72
CA THR A 217 -16.83 12.97 17.78
C THR A 217 -17.54 12.94 16.43
N LEU A 218 -16.84 13.21 15.31
CA LEU A 218 -17.40 13.02 13.96
C LEU A 218 -17.41 11.53 13.56
N LYS A 219 -18.14 10.72 14.32
CA LYS A 219 -18.71 9.47 13.78
C LYS A 219 -19.79 9.88 12.77
N ALA A 220 -19.54 9.54 11.51
CA ALA A 220 -20.45 9.64 10.36
C ALA A 220 -21.90 10.05 10.69
N THR A 221 -22.23 11.32 10.48
CA THR A 221 -23.62 11.77 10.37
C THR A 221 -23.96 11.94 8.89
N GLY A 222 -24.82 11.08 8.35
CA GLY A 222 -25.33 11.21 6.98
C GLY A 222 -26.02 9.97 6.42
N ASP A 223 -27.13 9.55 7.05
CA ASP A 223 -28.31 8.86 6.50
C ASP A 223 -28.19 7.87 5.32
N TYR A 224 -28.28 6.56 5.62
CA TYR A 224 -28.97 5.56 4.78
C TYR A 224 -29.69 4.51 5.65
N TYR A 225 -31.00 4.37 5.41
CA TYR A 225 -32.02 3.42 5.90
C TYR A 225 -31.84 2.68 7.25
N SER A 226 -32.78 2.97 8.14
CA SER A 226 -33.04 2.26 9.39
C SER A 226 -33.27 0.76 9.20
N VAL A 227 -32.36 -0.05 9.77
CA VAL A 227 -32.67 -1.42 10.21
C VAL A 227 -32.55 -1.42 11.73
N THR A 228 -33.68 -1.64 12.40
CA THR A 228 -33.77 -1.69 13.85
C THR A 228 -32.84 -2.74 14.45
N PRO A 229 -32.18 -2.46 15.59
CA PRO A 229 -31.28 -3.41 16.22
C PRO A 229 -32.08 -4.58 16.80
N ARG A 230 -31.86 -5.79 16.26
CA ARG A 230 -32.31 -7.03 16.91
C ARG A 230 -31.38 -7.34 18.08
N GLN A 231 -31.99 -7.63 19.23
CA GLN A 231 -31.30 -8.05 20.45
C GLN A 231 -30.37 -9.24 20.23
N PRO A 232 -29.27 -9.35 21.02
CA PRO A 232 -28.35 -10.47 20.94
C PRO A 232 -29.10 -11.77 21.24
N ARG A 233 -29.20 -12.64 20.24
CA ARG A 233 -29.66 -14.02 20.45
C ARG A 233 -28.52 -14.80 21.11
N GLN A 234 -28.88 -15.51 22.18
CA GLN A 234 -27.99 -16.47 22.85
C GLN A 234 -27.34 -17.41 21.82
N PRO A 235 -26.06 -17.79 22.02
CA PRO A 235 -25.37 -18.65 21.08
C PRO A 235 -26.10 -20.00 21.00
N ARG A 236 -26.72 -20.25 19.85
CA ARG A 236 -27.11 -21.60 19.48
C ARG A 236 -25.82 -22.39 19.31
N LEU A 237 -25.71 -23.51 20.02
CA LEU A 237 -24.79 -24.59 19.69
C LEU A 237 -25.07 -25.00 18.24
N VAL A 238 -24.32 -24.40 17.31
CA VAL A 238 -24.28 -24.86 15.92
C VAL A 238 -23.32 -26.03 15.91
N THR A 239 -23.88 -27.21 16.06
CA THR A 239 -23.25 -28.46 15.64
C THR A 239 -23.14 -28.44 14.11
N SER A 240 -22.06 -27.89 13.59
CA SER A 240 -21.53 -28.31 12.30
C SER A 240 -20.05 -28.62 12.49
N LYS A 241 -19.75 -29.92 12.50
CA LYS A 241 -18.39 -30.42 12.22
C LYS A 241 -18.04 -29.95 10.81
N ARG A 242 -17.39 -28.78 10.69
CA ARG A 242 -16.61 -28.43 9.51
C ARG A 242 -15.21 -28.91 9.80
N ASP A 243 -14.79 -29.96 9.10
CA ASP A 243 -13.40 -30.41 9.09
C ASP A 243 -12.56 -29.31 8.43
N TYR A 244 -11.92 -28.47 9.24
CA TYR A 244 -10.98 -27.43 8.82
C TYR A 244 -9.62 -28.00 8.33
N ALA A 245 -9.49 -29.33 8.27
CA ALA A 245 -8.26 -30.02 7.86
C ALA A 245 -8.14 -30.24 6.34
N ALA A 246 -9.14 -29.82 5.53
CA ALA A 246 -9.07 -29.86 4.08
C ALA A 246 -8.91 -28.44 3.52
N GLN A 247 -7.68 -27.96 3.39
CA GLN A 247 -7.39 -26.77 2.57
C GLN A 247 -7.74 -27.10 1.12
N THR A 248 -8.52 -26.25 0.47
CA THR A 248 -8.79 -26.44 -0.97
C THR A 248 -7.56 -26.02 -1.78
N ASN A 249 -7.42 -26.52 -3.01
CA ASN A 249 -6.35 -26.07 -3.92
C ASN A 249 -6.34 -24.53 -4.11
N GLN A 250 -7.51 -23.90 -4.00
CA GLN A 250 -7.65 -22.45 -4.10
C GLN A 250 -7.10 -21.74 -2.85
N ASP A 251 -7.31 -22.29 -1.66
CA ASP A 251 -6.75 -21.74 -0.41
C ASP A 251 -5.23 -21.86 -0.37
N LEU A 252 -4.70 -22.98 -0.88
CA LEU A 252 -3.25 -23.20 -1.03
C LEU A 252 -2.62 -22.19 -2.01
N GLU A 253 -3.26 -21.97 -3.16
CA GLU A 253 -2.75 -21.00 -4.14
C GLU A 253 -2.83 -19.56 -3.63
N VAL A 254 -3.88 -19.20 -2.88
CA VAL A 254 -3.99 -17.91 -2.20
C VAL A 254 -2.84 -17.71 -1.20
N GLY A 255 -2.53 -18.73 -0.39
CA GLY A 255 -1.39 -18.72 0.53
C GLY A 255 -0.07 -18.46 -0.20
N ARG A 256 0.23 -19.28 -1.20
CA ARG A 256 1.46 -19.23 -2.01
C ARG A 256 1.64 -17.92 -2.76
N LEU A 257 0.55 -17.30 -3.23
CA LEU A 257 0.61 -15.99 -3.87
C LEU A 257 0.85 -14.87 -2.86
N GLY A 258 0.29 -14.97 -1.65
CA GLY A 258 0.58 -14.04 -0.57
C GLY A 258 2.03 -14.11 -0.09
N GLU A 259 2.61 -15.30 0.05
CA GLU A 259 4.04 -15.50 0.36
C GLU A 259 4.94 -14.79 -0.66
N LYS A 260 4.65 -14.94 -1.96
CA LYS A 260 5.36 -14.23 -3.02
C LYS A 260 5.28 -12.71 -2.89
N GLN A 261 4.14 -12.17 -2.46
CA GLN A 261 4.01 -10.73 -2.23
C GLN A 261 4.87 -10.25 -1.07
N VAL A 262 4.92 -11.04 0.01
CA VAL A 262 5.74 -10.72 1.16
C VAL A 262 7.23 -10.77 0.80
N VAL A 263 7.66 -11.74 -0.01
CA VAL A 263 9.03 -11.78 -0.55
C VAL A 263 9.34 -10.52 -1.36
N ALA A 264 8.45 -10.13 -2.28
CA ALA A 264 8.65 -8.93 -3.09
C ALA A 264 8.69 -7.65 -2.23
N TYR A 265 7.85 -7.57 -1.19
CA TYR A 265 7.86 -6.50 -0.21
C TYR A 265 9.20 -6.41 0.54
N GLU A 266 9.69 -7.53 1.07
CA GLU A 266 10.94 -7.59 1.81
C GLU A 266 12.16 -7.29 0.93
N GLN A 267 12.17 -7.79 -0.31
CA GLN A 267 13.20 -7.44 -1.29
C GLN A 267 13.20 -5.93 -1.59
N ALA A 268 12.02 -5.30 -1.66
CA ALA A 268 11.92 -3.87 -1.85
C ALA A 268 12.46 -3.08 -0.65
N GLN A 269 12.28 -3.58 0.58
CA GLN A 269 12.84 -2.96 1.79
C GLN A 269 14.38 -2.97 1.82
N LEU A 270 15.01 -3.92 1.11
CA LEU A 270 16.45 -4.13 1.05
C LEU A 270 17.08 -3.64 -0.26
N ALA A 271 16.39 -2.81 -1.05
CA ALA A 271 16.88 -2.37 -2.37
C ALA A 271 18.26 -1.69 -2.35
N ASP A 272 18.61 -1.00 -1.26
CA ASP A 272 19.93 -0.36 -1.08
C ASP A 272 21.02 -1.35 -0.63
N PHE A 273 20.66 -2.61 -0.37
CA PHE A 273 21.54 -3.69 0.09
C PHE A 273 21.43 -4.91 -0.83
N PRO A 274 21.98 -4.86 -2.07
CA PRO A 274 21.79 -5.90 -3.08
C PRO A 274 22.16 -7.32 -2.61
N GLU A 275 23.20 -7.44 -1.79
CA GLU A 275 23.64 -8.73 -1.23
C GLU A 275 22.64 -9.34 -0.24
N LEU A 276 21.90 -8.51 0.51
CA LEU A 276 20.84 -8.99 1.42
C LEU A 276 19.53 -9.20 0.67
N GLN A 277 19.19 -8.30 -0.26
CA GLN A 277 18.02 -8.42 -1.12
C GLN A 277 18.00 -9.75 -1.87
N GLN A 278 19.14 -10.17 -2.44
CA GLN A 278 19.26 -11.45 -3.15
C GLN A 278 19.14 -12.67 -2.24
N LYS A 279 19.32 -12.51 -0.93
CA LYS A 279 19.18 -13.60 0.05
C LYS A 279 17.76 -13.75 0.58
N VAL A 280 16.86 -12.80 0.33
CA VAL A 280 15.45 -12.94 0.70
C VAL A 280 14.85 -14.10 -0.07
N THR A 281 14.30 -15.09 0.64
CA THR A 281 13.83 -16.33 0.03
C THR A 281 12.59 -16.88 0.71
N GLN A 282 11.70 -17.49 -0.08
CA GLN A 282 10.59 -18.30 0.41
C GLN A 282 11.16 -19.68 0.80
N VAL A 283 11.10 -20.02 2.09
CA VAL A 283 11.71 -21.24 2.64
C VAL A 283 10.71 -22.39 2.81
N SER A 284 9.40 -22.09 2.75
CA SER A 284 8.30 -23.06 2.78
C SER A 284 8.46 -24.17 1.72
N ASP A 285 9.09 -23.84 0.57
CA ASP A 285 9.25 -24.74 -0.57
C ASP A 285 10.56 -25.57 -0.59
N THR A 286 11.54 -25.30 0.29
CA THR A 286 12.92 -25.84 0.13
C THR A 286 13.38 -26.88 1.15
N VAL A 287 12.77 -26.96 2.35
CA VAL A 287 13.23 -27.87 3.43
C VAL A 287 12.11 -28.77 4.00
N GLY A 288 10.87 -28.62 3.52
CA GLY A 288 9.69 -29.28 4.09
C GLY A 288 9.23 -28.61 5.40
N ASP A 289 8.11 -29.07 5.95
CA ASP A 289 7.29 -28.52 7.07
C ASP A 289 8.03 -28.18 8.40
N GLY A 290 9.37 -28.17 8.44
CA GLY A 290 10.20 -28.20 9.63
C GLY A 290 10.76 -26.87 10.14
N LEU A 291 10.80 -25.78 9.35
CA LEU A 291 11.45 -24.54 9.79
C LEU A 291 10.58 -23.64 10.69
N GLY A 292 9.25 -23.74 10.58
CA GLY A 292 8.32 -22.96 11.41
C GLY A 292 8.12 -21.51 10.98
N TYR A 293 8.51 -21.15 9.75
CA TYR A 293 8.23 -19.87 9.09
C TYR A 293 8.26 -20.02 7.55
N ASP A 294 7.66 -19.08 6.81
CA ASP A 294 7.49 -19.15 5.36
C ASP A 294 8.59 -18.42 4.56
N VAL A 295 9.10 -17.29 5.08
CA VAL A 295 10.03 -16.40 4.37
C VAL A 295 11.23 -16.04 5.26
N LEU A 296 12.44 -16.22 4.74
CA LEU A 296 13.66 -15.69 5.34
C LEU A 296 13.98 -14.33 4.74
N SER A 297 14.13 -13.32 5.58
CA SER A 297 14.54 -11.96 5.21
C SER A 297 15.59 -11.43 6.17
N PHE A 298 15.98 -10.17 6.01
CA PHE A 298 17.02 -9.53 6.81
C PHE A 298 16.62 -8.10 7.14
N ASP A 299 17.07 -7.60 8.29
CA ASP A 299 17.08 -6.17 8.55
C ASP A 299 18.29 -5.47 7.89
N ARG A 300 18.36 -4.16 7.99
CA ARG A 300 19.45 -3.36 7.39
C ARG A 300 20.82 -3.58 8.06
N GLN A 301 20.85 -4.22 9.22
CA GLN A 301 22.08 -4.60 9.92
C GLN A 301 22.51 -6.02 9.54
N GLY A 302 21.73 -6.71 8.69
CA GLY A 302 21.97 -8.09 8.28
C GLY A 302 21.47 -9.12 9.30
N ARG A 303 20.70 -8.72 10.31
CA ARG A 303 20.07 -9.68 11.24
C ARG A 303 18.91 -10.37 10.54
N GLU A 304 18.79 -11.67 10.75
CA GLU A 304 17.73 -12.47 10.15
C GLU A 304 16.34 -12.07 10.66
N LYS A 305 15.37 -12.14 9.75
CA LYS A 305 13.95 -12.04 10.00
C LYS A 305 13.28 -13.34 9.57
N HIS A 306 12.57 -13.96 10.49
CA HIS A 306 11.77 -15.16 10.24
C HIS A 306 10.32 -14.75 10.07
N ILE A 307 9.80 -14.86 8.85
CA ILE A 307 8.49 -14.30 8.50
C ILE A 307 7.50 -15.42 8.22
N GLU A 308 6.39 -15.38 8.95
CA GLU A 308 5.23 -16.25 8.73
C GLU A 308 4.12 -15.48 8.02
N VAL A 309 3.53 -16.06 6.97
CA VAL A 309 2.56 -15.38 6.11
C VAL A 309 1.19 -16.06 6.20
N LYS A 310 0.21 -15.33 6.71
CA LYS A 310 -1.18 -15.82 6.80
C LYS A 310 -2.09 -15.03 5.88
N THR A 311 -2.33 -15.58 4.69
CA THR A 311 -3.16 -14.95 3.65
C THR A 311 -4.63 -15.37 3.74
N THR A 312 -5.54 -14.43 3.53
CA THR A 312 -6.98 -14.69 3.39
C THR A 312 -7.62 -13.76 2.36
N THR A 313 -8.64 -14.25 1.66
CA THR A 313 -9.48 -13.42 0.78
C THR A 313 -10.53 -12.60 1.55
N GLN A 314 -10.70 -12.90 2.84
CA GLN A 314 -11.63 -12.22 3.76
C GLN A 314 -10.93 -11.11 4.55
N ASP A 315 -11.65 -10.42 5.46
CA ASP A 315 -11.13 -9.26 6.19
C ASP A 315 -10.10 -9.58 7.29
N GLU A 316 -9.53 -8.53 7.87
CA GLU A 316 -8.45 -8.57 8.87
C GLU A 316 -8.77 -9.39 10.14
N ASN A 317 -10.05 -9.52 10.50
CA ASN A 317 -10.52 -10.20 11.71
C ASN A 317 -10.81 -11.69 11.46
N THR A 318 -10.70 -12.13 10.22
CA THR A 318 -10.86 -13.54 9.89
C THR A 318 -9.85 -14.36 10.68
N PRO A 319 -10.28 -15.37 11.46
CA PRO A 319 -9.34 -16.24 12.16
C PRO A 319 -8.40 -16.95 11.18
N PHE A 320 -7.18 -17.20 11.63
CA PHE A 320 -6.22 -18.04 10.92
C PHE A 320 -5.69 -19.12 11.84
N PHE A 321 -5.08 -20.14 11.25
CA PHE A 321 -4.53 -21.27 11.97
C PHE A 321 -3.02 -21.22 11.91
N MET A 322 -2.38 -21.63 13.00
CA MET A 322 -0.95 -21.87 13.07
C MET A 322 -0.70 -23.32 13.41
N SER A 323 0.34 -23.90 12.81
CA SER A 323 0.82 -25.22 13.22
C SER A 323 1.47 -25.15 14.60
N ALA A 324 1.60 -26.32 15.26
CA ALA A 324 2.33 -26.41 16.52
C ALA A 324 3.80 -25.99 16.35
N ASN A 325 4.39 -26.28 15.18
CA ASN A 325 5.77 -25.93 14.86
C ASN A 325 5.95 -24.41 14.71
N GLU A 326 5.11 -23.75 13.91
CA GLU A 326 5.12 -22.28 13.76
C GLU A 326 4.98 -21.56 15.10
N ARG A 327 4.02 -22.02 15.92
CA ARG A 327 3.80 -21.42 17.23
C ARG A 327 5.03 -21.57 18.14
N GLN A 328 5.59 -22.78 18.21
CA GLN A 328 6.76 -23.04 19.04
C GLN A 328 7.97 -22.24 18.53
N TYR A 329 8.15 -22.13 17.22
CA TYR A 329 9.25 -21.37 16.64
C TYR A 329 9.12 -19.87 16.96
N ALA A 330 7.92 -19.30 16.79
CA ALA A 330 7.61 -17.92 17.13
C ALA A 330 7.92 -17.59 18.60
N GLU A 331 7.56 -18.49 19.53
CA GLU A 331 7.82 -18.32 20.96
C GLU A 331 9.33 -18.27 21.27
N HIS A 332 10.14 -19.12 20.63
CA HIS A 332 11.59 -19.16 20.85
C HIS A 332 12.37 -18.04 20.14
N HIS A 333 11.78 -17.44 19.10
CA HIS A 333 12.45 -16.46 18.22
C HIS A 333 11.75 -15.11 18.17
N ALA A 334 10.97 -14.75 19.19
CA ALA A 334 10.10 -13.57 19.23
C ALA A 334 10.77 -12.24 18.78
N GLU A 335 12.08 -12.06 19.03
CA GLU A 335 12.81 -10.84 18.62
C GLU A 335 13.03 -10.73 17.11
N THR A 336 13.02 -11.85 16.39
CA THR A 336 13.31 -11.94 14.95
C THR A 336 12.12 -12.48 14.14
N TYR A 337 11.07 -12.94 14.83
CA TYR A 337 9.88 -13.49 14.21
C TYR A 337 8.86 -12.39 13.90
N GLU A 338 8.32 -12.39 12.69
CA GLU A 338 7.27 -11.47 12.26
C GLU A 338 6.12 -12.23 11.61
N LEU A 339 4.88 -11.96 12.04
CA LEU A 339 3.68 -12.51 11.40
C LEU A 339 3.10 -11.47 10.43
N PHE A 340 3.10 -11.79 9.14
CA PHE A 340 2.44 -11.02 8.10
C PHE A 340 1.02 -11.55 7.91
N ARG A 341 0.03 -10.78 8.35
CA ARG A 341 -1.37 -11.07 8.03
C ARG A 341 -1.73 -10.38 6.73
N VAL A 342 -1.89 -11.15 5.65
CA VAL A 342 -2.37 -10.64 4.37
C VAL A 342 -3.88 -10.91 4.27
N PHE A 343 -4.70 -9.88 4.05
CA PHE A 343 -6.15 -9.98 4.08
C PHE A 343 -6.80 -9.16 2.95
N ASN A 344 -8.08 -9.43 2.70
CA ASN A 344 -8.79 -9.00 1.49
C ASN A 344 -7.99 -9.31 0.21
N PHE A 345 -7.30 -10.46 0.22
CA PHE A 345 -6.40 -10.84 -0.84
C PHE A 345 -7.17 -11.28 -2.09
N ASP A 346 -6.89 -10.62 -3.20
CA ASP A 346 -7.39 -10.98 -4.51
C ASP A 346 -6.28 -11.69 -5.30
N ALA A 347 -6.42 -13.01 -5.45
CA ALA A 347 -5.44 -13.85 -6.14
C ALA A 347 -5.35 -13.57 -7.66
N GLN A 348 -6.38 -13.00 -8.28
CA GLN A 348 -6.32 -12.61 -9.70
C GLN A 348 -5.60 -11.28 -9.88
N ARG A 349 -5.82 -10.35 -8.94
CA ARG A 349 -5.20 -9.02 -8.99
C ARG A 349 -3.83 -8.98 -8.34
N LEU A 350 -3.48 -9.99 -7.55
CA LEU A 350 -2.33 -9.97 -6.65
C LEU A 350 -2.35 -8.65 -5.86
N THR A 351 -3.42 -8.41 -5.13
CA THR A 351 -3.57 -7.24 -4.26
C THR A 351 -4.16 -7.70 -2.94
N GLY A 352 -3.69 -7.13 -1.84
CA GLY A 352 -4.25 -7.35 -0.52
C GLY A 352 -3.70 -6.30 0.43
N HIS A 353 -4.36 -6.13 1.56
CA HIS A 353 -3.80 -5.34 2.64
C HIS A 353 -3.02 -6.27 3.56
N PHE A 354 -2.06 -5.73 4.31
CA PHE A 354 -1.43 -6.51 5.36
C PHE A 354 -1.07 -5.67 6.58
N TYR A 355 -0.95 -6.34 7.71
CA TYR A 355 -0.28 -5.83 8.89
C TYR A 355 0.79 -6.81 9.35
N ILE A 356 1.76 -6.30 10.10
CA ILE A 356 2.87 -7.08 10.65
C ILE A 356 2.75 -7.07 12.17
N LEU A 357 2.70 -8.25 12.79
CA LEU A 357 2.88 -8.42 14.23
C LEU A 357 4.34 -8.78 14.50
N LYS A 358 4.97 -8.08 15.44
CA LYS A 358 6.39 -8.29 15.81
C LYS A 358 6.46 -8.59 17.30
N GLY A 359 7.49 -9.34 17.71
CA GLY A 359 7.61 -9.72 19.11
C GLY A 359 6.77 -10.95 19.44
N SER A 360 6.46 -11.10 20.72
CA SER A 360 5.68 -12.23 21.23
C SER A 360 4.27 -12.21 20.63
N LEU A 361 3.87 -13.30 19.95
CA LEU A 361 2.52 -13.37 19.38
C LEU A 361 1.45 -13.45 20.48
N GLU A 362 1.79 -13.95 21.67
CA GLU A 362 0.91 -13.97 22.84
C GLU A 362 0.46 -12.57 23.28
N ASP A 363 1.23 -11.52 22.98
CA ASP A 363 0.86 -10.13 23.28
C ASP A 363 -0.18 -9.59 22.29
N HIS A 364 -0.40 -10.30 21.18
CA HIS A 364 -1.18 -9.83 20.04
C HIS A 364 -2.31 -10.76 19.61
N CYS A 365 -2.29 -12.04 20.03
CA CYS A 365 -3.17 -13.09 19.52
C CYS A 365 -3.79 -13.93 20.65
N ASP A 366 -5.09 -14.18 20.54
CA ASP A 366 -5.82 -15.12 21.41
C ASP A 366 -5.75 -16.55 20.84
N PHE A 367 -4.85 -17.37 21.39
CA PHE A 367 -4.70 -18.77 20.95
C PHE A 367 -5.79 -19.67 21.53
N LYS A 368 -6.60 -20.26 20.65
CA LYS A 368 -7.58 -21.31 20.98
C LYS A 368 -7.12 -22.66 20.42
N PRO A 369 -6.98 -23.71 21.25
CA PRO A 369 -6.67 -25.04 20.76
C PRO A 369 -7.77 -25.54 19.81
N THR A 370 -7.38 -25.96 18.61
CA THR A 370 -8.32 -26.41 17.56
C THR A 370 -8.16 -27.89 17.22
N ASN A 371 -6.92 -28.41 17.24
CA ASN A 371 -6.58 -29.81 16.98
C ASN A 371 -5.54 -30.34 17.99
N TYR A 372 -5.57 -31.65 18.24
CA TYR A 372 -4.60 -32.35 19.10
C TYR A 372 -3.96 -33.50 18.32
N GLN A 373 -2.63 -33.59 18.37
CA GLN A 373 -1.91 -34.78 17.93
C GLN A 373 -1.79 -35.75 19.12
N VAL A 374 -2.28 -36.97 18.95
CA VAL A 374 -2.26 -38.00 20.00
C VAL A 374 -1.29 -39.10 19.63
N THR A 375 -0.35 -39.40 20.51
CA THR A 375 0.52 -40.58 20.43
C THR A 375 0.20 -41.53 21.59
N VAL A 376 0.13 -42.82 21.30
CA VAL A 376 -0.14 -43.84 22.33
C VAL A 376 1.15 -44.09 23.11
N ASN A 377 1.11 -43.83 24.42
CA ASN A 377 2.22 -44.15 25.32
C ASN A 377 2.49 -45.66 25.34
N LYS A 378 3.77 -46.06 25.42
CA LYS A 378 4.20 -47.47 25.44
C LYS A 378 3.53 -48.32 26.52
N ASN A 379 3.03 -47.71 27.60
CA ASN A 379 2.31 -48.39 28.69
C ASN A 379 0.83 -48.70 28.37
N GLY A 380 0.31 -48.26 27.22
CA GLY A 380 -1.07 -48.50 26.76
C GLY A 380 -1.21 -49.55 25.65
N GLN A 381 -0.11 -50.19 25.23
CA GLN A 381 -0.13 -51.19 24.17
C GLN A 381 -0.47 -52.59 24.71
N GLY A 382 -1.76 -52.92 24.76
CA GLY A 382 -2.21 -54.31 24.80
C GLY A 382 -2.39 -54.82 23.38
N SER A 383 -1.49 -55.67 22.88
CA SER A 383 -1.67 -56.33 21.59
C SER A 383 -2.49 -57.60 21.75
N VAL A 384 -3.67 -57.67 21.13
CA VAL A 384 -4.39 -58.92 20.92
C VAL A 384 -4.26 -59.27 19.44
N SER A 385 -3.59 -60.39 19.16
CA SER A 385 -3.44 -60.91 17.80
C SER A 385 -4.78 -61.49 17.33
N PHE A 386 -5.17 -61.19 16.10
CA PHE A 386 -6.26 -61.93 15.46
C PHE A 386 -5.78 -63.37 15.23
N LEU A 387 -6.54 -64.36 15.73
CA LEU A 387 -6.31 -65.77 15.44
C LEU A 387 -6.55 -66.05 13.94
N PRO A 388 -5.84 -67.03 13.35
CA PRO A 388 -5.72 -67.22 11.91
C PRO A 388 -7.04 -67.48 11.18
#